data_AF-A0A0F8YDF8-F1
#
_entry.id   AF-A0A0F8YDF8-F1
#
_cell.length_a   1.000
_cell.length_b   1.000
_cell.length_c   1.000
_cell.angle_alpha   90.00
_cell.angle_beta   90.00
_cell.angle_gamma   90.00
#
_symmetry.space_group_name_H-M   'P 1'
#
loop_
_entity.id
_entity.type
_entity.pdbx_description
1 polymer ?
#
loop_
_entity_poly.entity_id
_entity_poly.type
_entity_poly.pdbx_seq_one_letter_code
_entity_poly.pdbx_strand_id
1 'polypeptide(L)'
;TEGSAASDDLSNISPAGHAPGDTIVLRGQNLARVITLNETGNISLVGGATFVTGGYDNSITLQLWDKGGAAQNELFWFEVTRSTAAVSSVAAFRTNSFPFISTEGETAVPATTGGTTILTANTDKRLQNITGVSALTSDYVIDTVTTDAVAGDYFWIKYNAQITVGAFDVTIGGVAPITLTADQALIGGWIFFAYYNGTAWKTSAFPDMGSVLFKLATEFINDNAITAAKVDAALRTETINIIASFESNEQGDVKYEIPFSCNVTKISSAVIKDIAGGGNNGVTIVKDNAAAVMATINHTAGAAIGTIFSDAPTVNNAFVAGDILTFNNTKSTAGGKTLVSITLIRT
;
A
#
# COMPACT_ATOMS: atom_id res chain seq x y z
N THR A 1 -29.63 41.83 -24.49
CA THR A 1 -30.05 42.85 -23.51
C THR A 1 -30.16 42.16 -22.18
N GLU A 2 -29.39 42.57 -21.17
CA GLU A 2 -29.71 42.24 -19.78
C GLU A 2 -29.88 43.58 -19.07
N GLY A 3 -30.98 44.26 -19.40
CA GLY A 3 -31.24 45.63 -19.00
C GLY A 3 -32.14 45.71 -17.78
N SER A 4 -31.59 45.49 -16.58
CA SER A 4 -32.15 45.86 -15.26
C SER A 4 -33.56 45.39 -14.84
N ALA A 5 -34.37 44.77 -15.70
CA ALA A 5 -35.70 44.28 -15.37
C ALA A 5 -35.66 42.80 -14.98
N ALA A 6 -36.51 42.41 -14.02
CA ALA A 6 -36.58 41.05 -13.45
C ALA A 6 -37.07 39.98 -14.46
N SER A 7 -37.58 40.39 -15.63
CA SER A 7 -37.96 39.50 -16.73
C SER A 7 -37.90 40.26 -18.07
N ASP A 8 -37.09 39.78 -19.01
CA ASP A 8 -37.12 40.25 -20.41
C ASP A 8 -38.02 39.32 -21.22
N ASP A 9 -39.21 39.80 -21.60
CA ASP A 9 -40.14 39.07 -22.46
C ASP A 9 -39.84 39.35 -23.94
N LEU A 10 -39.16 38.40 -24.59
CA LEU A 10 -38.81 38.47 -26.00
C LEU A 10 -39.93 37.93 -26.88
N SER A 11 -40.52 38.83 -27.65
CA SER A 11 -41.42 38.55 -28.77
C SER A 11 -40.78 38.82 -30.13
N ASN A 12 -39.52 39.29 -30.17
CA ASN A 12 -38.80 39.56 -31.41
C ASN A 12 -37.30 39.61 -31.11
N ILE A 13 -36.49 39.01 -31.98
CA ILE A 13 -35.02 39.08 -31.90
C ILE A 13 -34.53 39.65 -33.23
N SER A 14 -33.86 40.80 -33.18
CA SER A 14 -33.37 41.47 -34.40
C SER A 14 -32.48 40.54 -35.23
N PRO A 15 -32.80 40.30 -36.51
CA PRO A 15 -31.94 39.52 -37.39
C PRO A 15 -30.75 40.35 -37.94
N ALA A 16 -30.67 41.64 -37.64
CA ALA A 16 -29.61 42.50 -38.14
C ALA A 16 -28.23 42.01 -37.68
N GLY A 17 -27.34 41.73 -38.64
CA GLY A 17 -26.01 41.17 -38.37
C GLY A 17 -25.94 39.65 -38.33
N HIS A 18 -27.03 38.95 -38.60
CA HIS A 18 -27.11 37.49 -38.69
C HIS A 18 -27.51 37.04 -40.11
N ALA A 19 -27.02 35.88 -40.53
CA ALA A 19 -27.36 35.23 -41.78
C ALA A 19 -28.26 34.00 -41.54
N PRO A 20 -29.09 33.58 -42.52
CA PRO A 20 -29.79 32.29 -42.45
C PRO A 20 -28.81 31.14 -42.16
N GLY A 21 -29.13 30.33 -41.16
CA GLY A 21 -28.28 29.26 -40.64
C GLY A 21 -27.56 29.61 -39.34
N ASP A 22 -27.41 30.89 -39.00
CA ASP A 22 -26.80 31.32 -37.74
C ASP A 22 -27.62 30.86 -36.54
N THR A 23 -26.93 30.55 -35.45
CA THR A 23 -27.56 30.07 -34.21
C THR A 23 -27.28 31.01 -33.05
N ILE A 24 -28.24 31.11 -32.15
CA ILE A 24 -28.09 31.76 -30.85
C ILE A 24 -28.49 30.79 -29.75
N VAL A 25 -27.74 30.82 -28.66
CA VAL A 25 -28.03 30.04 -27.45
C VAL A 25 -28.41 31.03 -26.36
N LEU A 26 -29.59 30.85 -25.80
CA LEU A 26 -30.10 31.66 -24.71
C LEU A 26 -30.13 30.82 -23.44
N ARG A 27 -29.55 31.37 -22.37
CA ARG A 27 -29.48 30.78 -21.02
C ARG A 27 -29.63 31.89 -19.99
N GLY A 28 -30.30 31.61 -18.88
CA GLY A 28 -30.42 32.56 -17.78
C GLY A 28 -29.09 32.74 -17.06
N GLN A 29 -28.75 33.98 -16.69
CA GLN A 29 -27.57 34.25 -15.88
C GLN A 29 -27.78 33.85 -14.42
N ASN A 30 -28.99 33.88 -13.89
CA ASN A 30 -29.36 33.42 -12.55
C ASN A 30 -30.89 33.44 -12.42
N LEU A 31 -31.42 32.97 -11.29
CA LEU A 31 -32.87 32.93 -11.03
C LEU A 31 -33.54 34.31 -10.99
N ALA A 32 -32.79 35.40 -10.89
CA ALA A 32 -33.31 36.77 -10.86
C ALA A 32 -33.25 37.49 -12.23
N ARG A 33 -32.68 36.84 -13.26
CA ARG A 33 -32.53 37.40 -14.62
C ARG A 33 -33.04 36.39 -15.64
N VAL A 34 -34.34 36.42 -15.83
CA VAL A 34 -35.08 35.46 -16.65
C VAL A 34 -35.42 36.08 -18.01
N ILE A 35 -35.23 35.30 -19.07
CA ILE A 35 -35.72 35.61 -20.42
C ILE A 35 -36.93 34.72 -20.68
N THR A 36 -38.05 35.32 -21.05
CA THR A 36 -39.23 34.62 -21.55
C THR A 36 -39.25 34.75 -23.06
N LEU A 37 -39.32 33.65 -23.78
CA LEU A 37 -39.54 33.65 -25.23
C LEU A 37 -40.97 33.26 -25.52
N ASN A 38 -41.68 34.12 -26.25
CA ASN A 38 -43.05 33.89 -26.68
C ASN A 38 -43.09 33.68 -28.20
N GLU A 39 -43.93 32.76 -28.67
CA GLU A 39 -44.16 32.54 -30.12
C GLU A 39 -45.02 33.67 -30.71
N THR A 40 -44.38 34.82 -30.84
CA THR A 40 -44.91 36.08 -31.38
C THR A 40 -43.79 36.77 -32.16
N GLY A 41 -44.15 37.69 -33.05
CA GLY A 41 -43.17 38.38 -33.91
C GLY A 41 -42.38 37.41 -34.78
N ASN A 42 -41.04 37.48 -34.73
CA ASN A 42 -40.15 36.64 -35.54
C ASN A 42 -39.57 35.42 -34.83
N ILE A 43 -40.17 34.96 -33.71
CA ILE A 43 -39.74 33.78 -32.97
C ILE A 43 -40.79 32.67 -33.17
N SER A 44 -40.34 31.46 -33.55
CA SER A 44 -41.19 30.26 -33.64
C SER A 44 -40.61 29.16 -32.76
N LEU A 45 -41.43 28.71 -31.81
CA LEU A 45 -41.05 27.72 -30.80
C LEU A 45 -41.69 26.38 -31.13
N VAL A 46 -41.00 25.29 -30.80
CA VAL A 46 -41.55 23.95 -31.06
C VAL A 46 -42.75 23.74 -30.12
N GLY A 47 -43.93 23.57 -30.72
CA GLY A 47 -45.16 23.22 -30.01
C GLY A 47 -45.96 24.38 -29.42
N GLY A 48 -45.72 25.65 -29.81
CA GLY A 48 -46.60 26.74 -29.37
C GLY A 48 -46.34 27.28 -27.96
N ALA A 49 -45.42 26.67 -27.22
CA ALA A 49 -45.27 26.90 -25.79
C ALA A 49 -44.16 27.92 -25.48
N THR A 50 -44.51 28.93 -24.68
CA THR A 50 -43.57 29.90 -24.08
C THR A 50 -42.41 29.16 -23.40
N PHE A 51 -41.18 29.62 -23.65
CA PHE A 51 -39.99 29.14 -22.97
C PHE A 51 -39.50 30.17 -21.97
N VAL A 52 -39.12 29.73 -20.77
CA VAL A 52 -38.60 30.59 -19.71
C VAL A 52 -37.23 30.07 -19.32
N THR A 53 -36.17 30.88 -19.45
CA THR A 53 -34.81 30.42 -19.12
C THR A 53 -34.68 30.05 -17.64
N GLY A 54 -35.37 30.74 -16.74
CA GLY A 54 -35.16 30.60 -15.31
C GLY A 54 -33.69 30.90 -14.96
N GLY A 55 -32.96 29.90 -14.46
CA GLY A 55 -31.52 29.99 -14.12
C GLY A 55 -30.59 29.35 -15.17
N TYR A 56 -29.42 28.86 -14.71
CA TYR A 56 -28.42 28.23 -15.59
C TYR A 56 -28.85 26.88 -16.17
N ASP A 57 -29.88 26.27 -15.59
CA ASP A 57 -30.26 24.87 -15.84
C ASP A 57 -31.07 24.69 -17.12
N ASN A 58 -31.68 25.77 -17.64
CA ASN A 58 -32.42 25.72 -18.90
C ASN A 58 -31.72 26.54 -19.97
N SER A 59 -31.73 26.01 -21.19
CA SER A 59 -31.26 26.73 -22.36
C SER A 59 -32.09 26.36 -23.58
N ILE A 60 -32.21 27.31 -24.50
CA ILE A 60 -32.83 27.10 -25.80
C ILE A 60 -31.85 27.54 -26.89
N THR A 61 -31.80 26.77 -27.97
CA THR A 61 -31.05 27.12 -29.18
C THR A 61 -32.06 27.51 -30.26
N LEU A 62 -31.90 28.72 -30.79
CA LEU A 62 -32.66 29.18 -31.95
C LEU A 62 -31.73 29.26 -33.16
N GLN A 63 -32.27 29.00 -34.34
CA GLN A 63 -31.58 29.18 -35.62
C GLN A 63 -32.38 30.11 -36.52
N LEU A 64 -31.69 31.05 -37.16
CA LEU A 64 -32.29 31.97 -38.09
C LEU A 64 -32.56 31.27 -39.42
N TRP A 65 -33.78 31.34 -39.94
CA TRP A 65 -34.14 30.83 -41.27
C TRP A 65 -35.00 31.85 -42.00
N ASP A 66 -34.94 31.80 -43.33
CA ASP A 66 -35.92 32.47 -44.19
C ASP A 66 -37.21 31.63 -44.21
N LYS A 67 -38.32 32.22 -43.77
CA LYS A 67 -39.61 31.53 -43.70
C LYS A 67 -40.29 31.39 -45.07
N GLY A 68 -39.77 32.01 -46.12
CA GLY A 68 -40.19 31.77 -47.51
C GLY A 68 -41.67 32.11 -47.79
N GLY A 69 -42.17 33.22 -47.23
CA GLY A 69 -43.56 33.69 -47.40
C GLY A 69 -43.83 34.56 -48.63
N ALA A 70 -45.08 35.03 -48.77
CA ALA A 70 -45.54 35.86 -49.92
C ALA A 70 -44.80 37.21 -50.04
N ALA A 71 -44.22 37.71 -48.96
CA ALA A 71 -43.15 38.69 -48.97
C ALA A 71 -41.83 37.93 -48.78
N GLN A 72 -41.01 37.87 -49.83
CA GLN A 72 -39.71 37.18 -49.78
C GLN A 72 -38.78 37.87 -48.75
N ASN A 73 -37.97 37.10 -48.02
CA ASN A 73 -36.95 37.53 -47.04
C ASN A 73 -37.42 37.87 -45.61
N GLU A 74 -38.52 37.30 -45.12
CA GLU A 74 -38.85 37.39 -43.69
C GLU A 74 -38.03 36.38 -42.87
N LEU A 75 -37.08 36.89 -42.10
CA LEU A 75 -36.19 36.11 -41.25
C LEU A 75 -36.85 35.79 -39.90
N PHE A 76 -36.94 34.50 -39.58
CA PHE A 76 -37.50 33.98 -38.34
C PHE A 76 -36.47 33.16 -37.56
N TRP A 77 -36.50 33.28 -36.25
CA TRP A 77 -35.76 32.43 -35.32
C TRP A 77 -36.59 31.21 -34.96
N PHE A 78 -36.16 30.05 -35.42
CA PHE A 78 -36.81 28.76 -35.13
C PHE A 78 -36.08 28.05 -34.03
N GLU A 79 -36.82 27.51 -33.07
CA GLU A 79 -36.24 26.61 -32.09
C GLU A 79 -35.69 25.34 -32.74
N VAL A 80 -34.43 25.03 -32.44
CA VAL A 80 -33.76 23.80 -32.85
C VAL A 80 -33.70 22.80 -31.71
N THR A 81 -33.37 23.27 -30.51
CA THR A 81 -33.31 22.43 -29.30
C THR A 81 -33.72 23.21 -28.06
N ARG A 82 -34.38 22.51 -27.13
CA ARG A 82 -34.64 22.99 -25.76
C ARG A 82 -34.11 21.99 -24.74
N SER A 83 -33.42 22.49 -23.71
CA SER A 83 -33.14 21.73 -22.49
C SER A 83 -34.24 22.06 -21.48
N THR A 84 -35.20 21.15 -21.33
CA THR A 84 -36.28 21.24 -20.31
C THR A 84 -36.01 20.38 -19.09
N ALA A 85 -34.99 19.52 -19.15
CA ALA A 85 -34.57 18.75 -18.00
C ALA A 85 -33.73 19.67 -17.11
N ALA A 86 -34.29 20.06 -15.96
CA ALA A 86 -33.48 20.55 -14.86
C ALA A 86 -32.37 19.52 -14.64
N VAL A 87 -31.11 19.93 -14.80
CA VAL A 87 -29.99 19.09 -14.37
C VAL A 87 -30.27 18.78 -12.90
N SER A 88 -30.58 17.52 -12.59
CA SER A 88 -30.98 17.15 -11.23
C SER A 88 -29.86 17.57 -10.30
N SER A 89 -30.17 18.42 -9.33
CA SER A 89 -29.17 18.93 -8.41
C SER A 89 -28.55 17.77 -7.63
N VAL A 90 -27.36 17.98 -7.08
CA VAL A 90 -26.75 16.96 -6.22
C VAL A 90 -27.68 16.61 -5.04
N ALA A 91 -28.41 17.60 -4.51
CA ALA A 91 -29.44 17.38 -3.49
C ALA A 91 -30.57 16.45 -3.97
N ALA A 92 -30.99 16.55 -5.24
CA ALA A 92 -32.00 15.66 -5.81
C ALA A 92 -31.52 14.21 -5.97
N PHE A 93 -30.25 14.00 -6.37
CA PHE A 93 -29.65 12.66 -6.40
C PHE A 93 -29.55 12.04 -5.01
N ARG A 94 -29.08 12.83 -4.03
CA ARG A 94 -28.91 12.38 -2.65
C ARG A 94 -30.24 12.07 -1.96
N THR A 95 -31.30 12.83 -2.26
CA THR A 95 -32.67 12.54 -1.78
C THR A 95 -33.16 11.17 -2.25
N ASN A 96 -32.73 10.73 -3.43
CA ASN A 96 -33.03 9.42 -3.99
C ASN A 96 -32.01 8.34 -3.58
N SER A 97 -31.20 8.60 -2.55
CA SER A 97 -30.16 7.70 -2.04
C SER A 97 -29.08 7.32 -3.06
N PHE A 98 -28.86 8.14 -4.09
CA PHE A 98 -27.70 7.99 -4.96
C PHE A 98 -26.53 8.78 -4.36
N PRO A 99 -25.42 8.11 -3.98
CA PRO A 99 -24.25 8.79 -3.46
C PRO A 99 -23.63 9.61 -4.60
N PHE A 100 -23.65 10.93 -4.45
CA PHE A 100 -23.00 11.84 -5.36
C PHE A 100 -22.20 12.84 -4.53
N ILE A 101 -20.89 12.88 -4.76
CA ILE A 101 -20.01 13.89 -4.20
C ILE A 101 -19.93 15.00 -5.24
N SER A 102 -20.45 16.17 -4.86
CA SER A 102 -20.63 17.33 -5.74
C SER A 102 -19.33 17.86 -6.34
N THR A 103 -18.19 17.56 -5.73
CA THR A 103 -16.87 18.06 -6.10
C THR A 103 -15.88 16.92 -6.32
N GLU A 104 -15.97 16.27 -7.49
CA GLU A 104 -14.94 15.34 -7.95
C GLU A 104 -13.59 16.05 -8.09
N GLY A 105 -12.51 15.37 -7.71
CA GLY A 105 -11.14 15.89 -7.78
C GLY A 105 -10.39 15.90 -6.44
N GLU A 106 -9.24 16.56 -6.45
CA GLU A 106 -8.29 16.61 -5.33
C GLU A 106 -8.27 18.00 -4.67
N THR A 107 -8.19 18.02 -3.35
CA THR A 107 -7.86 19.21 -2.55
C THR A 107 -6.61 18.91 -1.72
N ALA A 108 -5.61 19.79 -1.79
CA ALA A 108 -4.49 19.76 -0.87
C ALA A 108 -4.88 20.45 0.44
N VAL A 109 -4.69 19.76 1.57
CA VAL A 109 -4.99 20.26 2.91
C VAL A 109 -3.69 20.27 3.72
N PRO A 110 -3.17 21.45 4.11
CA PRO A 110 -1.98 21.52 4.95
C PRO A 110 -2.27 20.93 6.33
N ALA A 111 -1.39 20.06 6.83
CA ALA A 111 -1.42 19.60 8.21
C ALA A 111 -1.17 20.78 9.16
N THR A 112 -2.03 20.91 10.18
CA THR A 112 -1.88 21.92 11.23
C THR A 112 -1.02 21.39 12.38
N THR A 113 -0.78 22.20 13.41
CA THR A 113 -0.11 21.77 14.66
C THR A 113 -1.06 21.05 15.62
N GLY A 114 -2.25 20.66 15.16
CA GLY A 114 -3.31 20.02 15.95
C GLY A 114 -4.71 20.53 15.60
N GLY A 115 -5.72 19.96 16.27
CA GLY A 115 -7.14 20.23 16.05
C GLY A 115 -7.81 19.24 15.11
N THR A 116 -9.08 19.48 14.80
CA THR A 116 -9.91 18.60 13.99
C THR A 116 -10.22 19.22 12.62
N THR A 117 -9.90 18.50 11.56
CA THR A 117 -10.38 18.75 10.20
C THR A 117 -11.60 17.86 9.95
N ILE A 118 -12.76 18.48 9.67
CA ILE A 118 -14.01 17.75 9.43
C ILE A 118 -14.26 17.65 7.94
N LEU A 119 -14.45 16.42 7.44
CA LEU A 119 -14.86 16.12 6.07
C LEU A 119 -16.36 15.90 6.01
N THR A 120 -17.05 16.72 5.21
CA THR A 120 -18.50 16.72 5.04
C THR A 120 -18.86 16.21 3.64
N ALA A 121 -19.57 15.09 3.58
CA ALA A 121 -20.10 14.56 2.33
C ALA A 121 -20.95 15.64 1.63
N ASN A 122 -20.91 15.68 0.29
CA ASN A 122 -21.58 16.71 -0.54
C ASN A 122 -21.01 18.14 -0.46
N THR A 123 -20.02 18.40 0.39
CA THR A 123 -19.33 19.70 0.44
C THR A 123 -17.88 19.56 0.01
N ASP A 124 -17.16 18.64 0.65
CA ASP A 124 -15.73 18.47 0.43
C ASP A 124 -15.42 17.58 -0.77
N LYS A 125 -14.25 17.84 -1.37
CA LYS A 125 -13.77 17.01 -2.47
C LYS A 125 -13.53 15.58 -2.02
N ARG A 126 -13.73 14.66 -2.95
CA ARG A 126 -13.61 13.23 -2.68
C ARG A 126 -12.18 12.80 -2.31
N LEU A 127 -11.16 13.45 -2.88
CA LEU A 127 -9.76 13.16 -2.57
C LEU A 127 -9.15 14.32 -1.76
N GLN A 128 -8.73 14.00 -0.54
CA GLN A 128 -8.07 14.91 0.39
C GLN A 128 -6.59 14.54 0.45
N ASN A 129 -5.70 15.44 0.05
CA ASN A 129 -4.26 15.24 0.10
C ASN A 129 -3.67 16.06 1.24
N ILE A 130 -3.44 15.41 2.37
CA ILE A 130 -2.89 16.01 3.57
C ILE A 130 -1.39 16.15 3.37
N THR A 131 -0.88 17.38 3.45
CA THR A 131 0.52 17.70 3.10
C THR A 131 1.18 18.59 4.14
N GLY A 132 2.51 18.73 4.05
CA GLY A 132 3.28 19.65 4.89
C GLY A 132 4.03 18.95 6.02
N VAL A 133 4.79 19.74 6.77
CA VAL A 133 5.63 19.29 7.88
C VAL A 133 5.21 20.05 9.12
N SER A 134 4.94 19.35 10.23
CA SER A 134 4.42 19.97 11.45
C SER A 134 4.89 19.22 12.69
N ALA A 135 4.93 19.91 13.83
CA ALA A 135 5.09 19.30 15.15
C ALA A 135 3.81 19.57 15.94
N LEU A 136 3.22 18.53 16.52
CA LEU A 136 1.94 18.65 17.20
C LEU A 136 2.09 19.35 18.55
N THR A 137 1.17 20.27 18.81
CA THR A 137 0.92 20.89 20.11
C THR A 137 -0.39 20.41 20.75
N SER A 138 -1.16 19.60 20.01
CA SER A 138 -2.39 18.92 20.42
C SER A 138 -2.71 17.82 19.39
N ASP A 139 -3.62 16.90 19.71
CA ASP A 139 -4.04 15.84 18.79
C ASP A 139 -4.51 16.41 17.45
N TYR A 140 -4.16 15.73 16.36
CA TYR A 140 -4.57 16.08 15.01
C TYR A 140 -5.52 15.03 14.46
N VAL A 141 -6.78 15.44 14.23
CA VAL A 141 -7.87 14.54 13.86
C VAL A 141 -8.37 14.91 12.48
N ILE A 142 -8.50 13.93 11.59
CA ILE A 142 -9.25 14.06 10.34
C ILE A 142 -10.50 13.21 10.48
N ASP A 143 -11.63 13.87 10.68
CA ASP A 143 -12.92 13.25 10.99
C ASP A 143 -13.88 13.34 9.79
N THR A 144 -14.90 12.50 9.78
CA THR A 144 -16.01 12.49 8.82
C THR A 144 -17.33 12.64 9.55
N VAL A 145 -18.16 13.61 9.17
CA VAL A 145 -19.49 13.82 9.79
C VAL A 145 -20.58 12.96 9.16
N THR A 146 -21.58 12.57 9.95
CA THR A 146 -22.70 11.71 9.52
C THR A 146 -23.96 12.48 9.11
N THR A 147 -24.09 13.75 9.49
CA THR A 147 -25.35 14.53 9.42
C THR A 147 -25.94 14.63 8.00
N ASP A 148 -25.12 14.49 6.96
CA ASP A 148 -25.55 14.53 5.55
C ASP A 148 -25.08 13.32 4.73
N ALA A 149 -24.52 12.29 5.36
CA ALA A 149 -23.95 11.13 4.66
C ALA A 149 -25.05 10.16 4.18
N VAL A 150 -24.90 9.68 2.95
CA VAL A 150 -25.78 8.69 2.30
C VAL A 150 -24.97 7.42 2.05
N ALA A 151 -25.60 6.25 2.19
CA ALA A 151 -24.94 4.98 1.94
C ALA A 151 -24.26 4.98 0.57
N GLY A 152 -22.95 4.68 0.55
CA GLY A 152 -22.17 4.74 -0.67
C GLY A 152 -21.22 5.94 -0.78
N ASP A 153 -21.36 6.97 0.06
CA ASP A 153 -20.39 8.07 0.12
C ASP A 153 -19.01 7.59 0.58
N TYR A 154 -17.97 8.26 0.11
CA TYR A 154 -16.60 7.90 0.45
C TYR A 154 -15.60 9.04 0.26
N PHE A 155 -14.54 9.01 1.06
CA PHE A 155 -13.37 9.85 0.91
C PHE A 155 -12.13 9.00 0.73
N TRP A 156 -11.25 9.46 -0.14
CA TRP A 156 -9.86 9.04 -0.17
C TRP A 156 -9.03 10.10 0.53
N ILE A 157 -8.29 9.73 1.56
CA ILE A 157 -7.43 10.63 2.31
C ILE A 157 -6.00 10.16 2.08
N LYS A 158 -5.25 10.88 1.25
CA LYS A 158 -3.81 10.68 1.07
C LYS A 158 -3.09 11.46 2.16
N TYR A 159 -2.42 10.76 3.04
CA TYR A 159 -1.59 11.33 4.08
C TYR A 159 -0.14 11.37 3.60
N ASN A 160 0.26 12.53 3.05
CA ASN A 160 1.62 12.84 2.59
C ASN A 160 2.31 13.88 3.50
N ALA A 161 1.75 14.13 4.68
CA ALA A 161 2.35 15.00 5.67
C ALA A 161 3.42 14.26 6.47
N GLN A 162 4.35 15.03 7.03
CA GLN A 162 5.41 14.56 7.92
C GLN A 162 5.20 15.22 9.28
N ILE A 163 4.49 14.55 10.17
CA ILE A 163 4.08 15.10 11.46
C ILE A 163 4.90 14.46 12.59
N THR A 164 5.52 15.29 13.41
CA THR A 164 6.13 14.86 14.67
C THR A 164 5.08 14.93 15.79
N VAL A 165 4.67 13.77 16.31
CA VAL A 165 3.50 13.69 17.22
C VAL A 165 3.82 13.96 18.69
N GLY A 166 5.03 13.67 19.16
CA GLY A 166 5.40 13.87 20.56
C GLY A 166 4.55 13.01 21.51
N ALA A 167 3.75 13.66 22.37
CA ALA A 167 2.81 13.01 23.29
C ALA A 167 1.36 13.00 22.78
N PHE A 168 1.13 13.44 21.55
CA PHE A 168 -0.18 13.56 20.91
C PHE A 168 -0.37 12.48 19.85
N ASP A 169 -1.58 12.37 19.32
CA ASP A 169 -1.93 11.40 18.29
C ASP A 169 -2.34 12.05 16.97
N VAL A 170 -2.13 11.31 15.87
CA VAL A 170 -2.75 11.57 14.57
C VAL A 170 -3.80 10.50 14.33
N THR A 171 -5.07 10.90 14.26
CA THR A 171 -6.18 9.97 14.05
C THR A 171 -6.94 10.31 12.77
N ILE A 172 -7.21 9.30 11.94
CA ILE A 172 -7.90 9.47 10.65
C ILE A 172 -9.13 8.57 10.60
N GLY A 173 -10.26 9.17 10.24
CA GLY A 173 -11.56 8.51 10.11
C GLY A 173 -12.54 8.91 11.22
N GLY A 174 -13.82 8.57 11.00
CA GLY A 174 -14.89 8.87 11.96
C GLY A 174 -15.03 7.87 13.09
N VAL A 175 -16.22 7.28 13.25
CA VAL A 175 -16.64 6.46 14.41
C VAL A 175 -15.68 5.31 14.77
N ALA A 176 -14.91 4.80 13.81
CA ALA A 176 -13.83 3.84 14.05
C ALA A 176 -12.52 4.41 13.47
N PRO A 177 -11.85 5.33 14.20
CA PRO A 177 -10.66 6.02 13.68
C PRO A 177 -9.45 5.09 13.70
N ILE A 178 -8.52 5.32 12.78
CA ILE A 178 -7.20 4.70 12.79
C ILE A 178 -6.22 5.70 13.39
N THR A 179 -5.54 5.31 14.46
CA THR A 179 -4.47 6.10 15.08
C THR A 179 -3.14 5.67 14.47
N LEU A 180 -2.36 6.63 13.95
CA LEU A 180 -1.04 6.36 13.39
C LEU A 180 -0.01 6.25 14.51
N THR A 181 0.96 5.35 14.34
CA THR A 181 2.15 5.38 15.19
C THR A 181 2.98 6.63 14.92
N ALA A 182 3.88 6.99 15.84
CA ALA A 182 4.76 8.14 15.66
C ALA A 182 5.57 8.07 14.35
N ASP A 183 6.07 6.89 13.99
CA ASP A 183 6.82 6.69 12.76
C ASP A 183 5.92 6.81 11.52
N GLN A 184 4.72 6.22 11.55
CA GLN A 184 3.75 6.34 10.46
C GLN A 184 3.34 7.80 10.20
N ALA A 185 3.11 8.56 11.27
CA ALA A 185 2.78 9.98 11.19
C ALA A 185 3.95 10.81 10.65
N LEU A 186 5.19 10.47 11.00
CA LEU A 186 6.39 11.19 10.58
C LEU A 186 6.80 10.88 9.13
N ILE A 187 6.65 9.63 8.69
CA ILE A 187 7.06 9.18 7.36
C ILE A 187 6.06 9.66 6.29
N GLY A 188 4.76 9.61 6.59
CA GLY A 188 3.72 9.85 5.57
C GLY A 188 3.55 8.66 4.63
N GLY A 189 2.97 8.90 3.44
CA GLY A 189 2.81 7.88 2.40
C GLY A 189 1.70 6.87 2.67
N TRP A 190 0.63 7.29 3.33
CA TRP A 190 -0.53 6.45 3.64
C TRP A 190 -1.76 6.90 2.86
N ILE A 191 -2.63 5.97 2.52
CA ILE A 191 -3.94 6.21 1.93
C ILE A 191 -5.00 5.61 2.84
N PHE A 192 -5.98 6.42 3.22
CA PHE A 192 -7.14 5.98 3.96
C PHE A 192 -8.36 6.04 3.06
N PHE A 193 -9.14 4.96 3.08
CA PHE A 193 -10.44 4.88 2.43
C PHE A 193 -11.51 4.91 3.51
N ALA A 194 -12.22 6.03 3.60
CA ALA A 194 -13.38 6.18 4.48
C ALA A 194 -14.65 5.99 3.64
N TYR A 195 -15.52 5.06 4.02
CA TYR A 195 -16.77 4.75 3.31
C TYR A 195 -17.95 4.73 4.28
N TYR A 196 -19.06 5.36 3.90
CA TYR A 196 -20.29 5.36 4.69
C TYR A 196 -21.22 4.22 4.28
N ASN A 197 -21.50 3.32 5.21
CA ASN A 197 -22.34 2.13 4.95
C ASN A 197 -23.85 2.38 5.15
N GLY A 198 -24.27 3.63 5.36
CA GLY A 198 -25.64 4.00 5.71
C GLY A 198 -25.89 4.20 7.21
N THR A 199 -24.95 3.79 8.07
CA THR A 199 -25.07 3.94 9.54
C THR A 199 -23.84 4.58 10.18
N ALA A 200 -22.65 4.27 9.70
CA ALA A 200 -21.40 4.80 10.21
C ALA A 200 -20.34 4.81 9.11
N TRP A 201 -19.36 5.70 9.29
CA TRP A 201 -18.13 5.69 8.50
C TRP A 201 -17.25 4.51 8.92
N LYS A 202 -16.72 3.79 7.92
CA LYS A 202 -15.73 2.73 8.07
C LYS A 202 -14.46 3.15 7.37
N THR A 203 -13.33 2.97 8.05
CA THR A 203 -12.03 3.42 7.55
C THR A 203 -11.08 2.24 7.44
N SER A 204 -10.39 2.15 6.30
CA SER A 204 -9.29 1.22 6.08
C SER A 204 -8.05 1.99 5.65
N ALA A 205 -6.87 1.53 6.07
CA ALA A 205 -5.58 2.13 5.72
C ALA A 205 -4.80 1.22 4.76
N PHE A 206 -4.11 1.84 3.81
CA PHE A 206 -3.24 1.19 2.84
C PHE A 206 -1.98 2.04 2.64
N PRO A 207 -0.81 1.45 2.39
CA PRO A 207 0.36 2.21 1.97
C PRO A 207 0.12 2.82 0.58
N ASP A 208 0.59 4.06 0.36
CA ASP A 208 0.59 4.69 -0.97
C ASP A 208 1.72 4.10 -1.83
N MET A 209 1.35 3.17 -2.71
CA MET A 209 2.30 2.53 -3.62
C MET A 209 2.77 3.45 -4.77
N GLY A 210 2.20 4.65 -4.91
CA GLY A 210 2.46 5.56 -6.02
C GLY A 210 3.51 6.64 -5.75
N SER A 211 3.78 7.00 -4.49
CA SER A 211 4.52 8.23 -4.18
C SER A 211 5.86 8.06 -3.44
N VAL A 212 6.19 6.91 -2.82
CA VAL A 212 7.49 6.75 -2.15
C VAL A 212 7.98 5.30 -2.19
N LEU A 213 9.30 5.16 -2.40
CA LEU A 213 10.11 3.94 -2.25
C LEU A 213 9.56 3.04 -1.13
N PHE A 214 9.21 1.81 -1.48
CA PHE A 214 9.02 0.71 -0.54
C PHE A 214 10.34 0.51 0.22
N LYS A 215 10.51 1.21 1.35
CA LYS A 215 11.66 1.02 2.22
C LYS A 215 11.31 -0.11 3.17
N LEU A 216 12.09 -1.19 3.11
CA LEU A 216 12.10 -2.18 4.19
C LEU A 216 12.40 -1.44 5.49
N ALA A 217 11.37 -1.21 6.30
CA ALA A 217 11.46 -0.69 7.64
C ALA A 217 10.85 -1.72 8.59
N THR A 218 11.21 -1.62 9.87
CA THR A 218 10.76 -2.51 10.95
C THR A 218 9.23 -2.49 11.14
N GLU A 219 8.55 -1.47 10.62
CA GLU A 219 7.09 -1.36 10.53
C GLU A 219 6.45 -2.42 9.61
N PHE A 220 7.19 -2.95 8.63
CA PHE A 220 6.67 -3.93 7.65
C PHE A 220 7.25 -5.34 7.85
N ILE A 221 8.47 -5.43 8.37
CA ILE A 221 9.07 -6.67 8.84
C ILE A 221 9.43 -6.43 10.30
N ASN A 222 8.56 -6.87 11.21
CA ASN A 222 8.78 -6.70 12.65
C ASN A 222 10.19 -7.17 13.04
N ASP A 223 10.75 -6.57 14.08
CA ASP A 223 11.98 -7.08 14.68
C ASP A 223 11.83 -8.57 15.02
N ASN A 224 12.85 -9.36 14.70
CA ASN A 224 12.85 -10.83 14.80
C ASN A 224 11.84 -11.55 13.89
N ALA A 225 11.17 -10.87 12.96
CA ALA A 225 10.28 -11.53 12.00
C ALA A 225 11.05 -12.45 11.05
N ILE A 226 12.32 -12.19 10.78
CA ILE A 226 13.22 -13.12 10.08
C ILE A 226 13.95 -13.96 11.10
N THR A 227 13.33 -15.07 11.50
CA THR A 227 13.94 -16.09 12.34
C THR A 227 14.81 -17.02 11.50
N ALA A 228 15.80 -17.69 12.09
CA ALA A 228 16.58 -18.73 11.41
C ALA A 228 15.68 -19.75 10.70
N ALA A 229 14.59 -20.21 11.34
CA ALA A 229 13.62 -21.14 10.77
C ALA A 229 12.96 -20.67 9.45
N LYS A 230 12.93 -19.37 9.16
CA LYS A 230 12.38 -18.79 7.93
C LYS A 230 13.43 -18.62 6.83
N VAL A 231 14.70 -18.79 7.17
CA VAL A 231 15.81 -18.82 6.22
C VAL A 231 16.03 -20.26 5.79
N ASP A 232 16.16 -20.47 4.48
CA ASP A 232 16.41 -21.78 3.90
C ASP A 232 17.59 -22.49 4.59
N ALA A 233 17.46 -23.80 4.84
CA ALA A 233 18.45 -24.56 5.59
C ALA A 233 19.82 -24.57 4.89
N ALA A 234 19.86 -24.54 3.55
CA ALA A 234 21.12 -24.50 2.80
C ALA A 234 21.91 -23.21 3.07
N LEU A 235 21.21 -22.08 3.29
CA LEU A 235 21.83 -20.79 3.62
C LEU A 235 22.30 -20.70 5.08
N ARG A 236 21.88 -21.63 5.93
CA ARG A 236 22.26 -21.74 7.35
C ARG A 236 23.22 -22.87 7.65
N THR A 237 23.67 -23.58 6.61
CA THR A 237 24.56 -24.73 6.73
C THR A 237 26.00 -24.28 6.63
N GLU A 238 26.83 -24.70 7.57
CA GLU A 238 28.27 -24.44 7.61
C GLU A 238 29.03 -25.77 7.74
N THR A 239 30.25 -25.84 7.24
CA THR A 239 31.11 -27.01 7.42
C THR A 239 32.44 -26.61 8.02
N ILE A 240 32.78 -27.20 9.17
CA ILE A 240 34.09 -27.04 9.81
C ILE A 240 34.95 -28.27 9.53
N ASN A 241 36.26 -28.08 9.45
CA ASN A 241 37.22 -29.15 9.18
C ASN A 241 38.28 -29.21 10.29
N ILE A 242 38.40 -30.39 10.91
CA ILE A 242 39.33 -30.66 12.01
C ILE A 242 40.22 -31.84 11.62
N ILE A 243 41.52 -31.74 11.84
CA ILE A 243 42.44 -32.85 11.60
C ILE A 243 42.47 -33.74 12.84
N ALA A 244 42.16 -35.02 12.65
CA ALA A 244 42.34 -36.07 13.63
C ALA A 244 43.62 -36.86 13.30
N SER A 245 44.50 -37.04 14.28
CA SER A 245 45.76 -37.75 14.11
C SER A 245 45.80 -39.04 14.93
N PHE A 246 46.36 -40.08 14.33
CA PHE A 246 46.67 -41.36 14.97
C PHE A 246 48.17 -41.57 15.12
N GLU A 247 49.00 -40.59 14.78
CA GLU A 247 50.46 -40.66 14.91
C GLU A 247 50.91 -40.74 16.37
N SER A 248 52.11 -41.26 16.59
CA SER A 248 52.69 -41.33 17.92
C SER A 248 52.85 -39.92 18.49
N ASN A 249 52.41 -39.71 19.73
CA ASN A 249 52.39 -38.41 20.43
C ASN A 249 51.46 -37.34 19.84
N GLU A 250 50.62 -37.66 18.85
CA GLU A 250 49.59 -36.75 18.32
C GLU A 250 48.16 -37.22 18.63
N GLN A 251 48.01 -38.38 19.29
CA GLN A 251 46.72 -38.89 19.78
C GLN A 251 46.26 -38.12 21.02
N GLY A 252 44.94 -37.93 21.14
CA GLY A 252 44.35 -37.19 22.26
C GLY A 252 43.11 -36.41 21.85
N ASP A 253 42.75 -35.45 22.70
CA ASP A 253 41.59 -34.57 22.51
C ASP A 253 41.97 -33.33 21.71
N VAL A 254 41.34 -33.17 20.55
CA VAL A 254 41.30 -31.89 19.82
C VAL A 254 39.98 -31.21 20.17
N LYS A 255 40.00 -29.90 20.45
CA LYS A 255 38.83 -29.14 20.89
C LYS A 255 38.53 -28.00 19.92
N TYR A 256 37.24 -27.74 19.70
CA TYR A 256 36.74 -26.64 18.88
C TYR A 256 35.62 -25.91 19.62
N GLU A 257 35.73 -24.59 19.74
CA GLU A 257 34.69 -23.74 20.34
C GLU A 257 33.67 -23.34 19.28
N ILE A 258 32.39 -23.58 19.55
CA ILE A 258 31.28 -23.30 18.64
C ILE A 258 30.87 -21.82 18.78
N PRO A 259 30.94 -20.99 17.72
CA PRO A 259 30.70 -19.55 17.86
C PRO A 259 29.22 -19.14 17.82
N PHE A 260 28.29 -20.06 17.55
CA PHE A 260 26.85 -19.78 17.43
C PHE A 260 25.99 -21.00 17.76
N SER A 261 24.72 -20.78 18.11
CA SER A 261 23.79 -21.88 18.33
C SER A 261 23.55 -22.69 17.05
N CYS A 262 23.72 -24.01 17.13
CA CYS A 262 23.57 -24.90 15.98
C CYS A 262 23.27 -26.34 16.36
N ASN A 263 22.91 -27.13 15.35
CA ASN A 263 22.87 -28.59 15.42
C ASN A 263 23.91 -29.20 14.47
N VAL A 264 24.65 -30.21 14.94
CA VAL A 264 25.45 -31.09 14.09
C VAL A 264 24.53 -32.08 13.39
N THR A 265 24.56 -32.12 12.05
CA THR A 265 23.66 -32.98 11.25
C THR A 265 24.38 -34.07 10.50
N LYS A 266 25.68 -33.89 10.25
CA LYS A 266 26.51 -34.90 9.58
C LYS A 266 27.97 -34.74 9.99
N ILE A 267 28.63 -35.85 10.20
CA ILE A 267 30.08 -35.92 10.37
C ILE A 267 30.62 -36.84 9.29
N SER A 268 31.58 -36.36 8.53
CA SER A 268 32.30 -37.14 7.52
C SER A 268 33.78 -37.08 7.85
N SER A 269 34.52 -38.14 7.55
CA SER A 269 35.95 -38.16 7.78
C SER A 269 36.65 -38.84 6.63
N ALA A 270 37.59 -38.12 6.01
CA ALA A 270 38.39 -38.60 4.89
C ALA A 270 39.81 -38.90 5.36
N VAL A 271 40.34 -40.08 5.04
CA VAL A 271 41.74 -40.42 5.30
C VAL A 271 42.64 -39.52 4.44
N ILE A 272 43.50 -38.74 5.09
CA ILE A 272 44.47 -37.84 4.44
C ILE A 272 45.92 -38.34 4.57
N LYS A 273 46.13 -39.36 5.40
CA LYS A 273 47.34 -40.18 5.46
C LYS A 273 46.93 -41.60 5.83
N ASP A 274 47.42 -42.60 5.09
CA ASP A 274 47.08 -44.01 5.27
C ASP A 274 47.04 -44.41 6.74
N ILE A 275 45.95 -45.07 7.14
CA ILE A 275 45.81 -45.57 8.49
C ILE A 275 46.74 -46.78 8.65
N ALA A 276 47.64 -46.73 9.64
CA ALA A 276 48.63 -47.78 9.81
C ALA A 276 47.99 -49.18 9.85
N GLY A 277 48.54 -50.07 9.03
CA GLY A 277 48.23 -51.49 9.04
C GLY A 277 48.66 -52.10 10.37
N GLY A 278 47.73 -52.72 11.08
CA GLY A 278 47.91 -53.28 12.42
C GLY A 278 46.56 -53.79 12.90
N GLY A 279 46.52 -54.69 13.89
CA GLY A 279 45.28 -55.41 14.27
C GLY A 279 44.14 -54.59 14.88
N ASN A 280 44.17 -53.25 14.81
CA ASN A 280 43.16 -52.37 15.41
C ASN A 280 42.84 -51.15 14.53
N ASN A 281 41.58 -50.74 14.52
CA ASN A 281 41.11 -49.53 13.84
C ASN A 281 41.63 -48.26 14.52
N GLY A 282 41.69 -47.16 13.77
CA GLY A 282 41.75 -45.83 14.37
C GLY A 282 40.33 -45.42 14.78
N VAL A 283 40.17 -44.79 15.94
CA VAL A 283 38.86 -44.40 16.46
C VAL A 283 38.85 -42.91 16.75
N THR A 284 37.93 -42.19 16.11
CA THR A 284 37.61 -40.79 16.44
C THR A 284 36.25 -40.76 17.13
N ILE A 285 36.25 -40.43 18.43
CA ILE A 285 35.04 -40.22 19.21
C ILE A 285 34.76 -38.72 19.26
N VAL A 286 33.61 -38.30 18.74
CA VAL A 286 33.15 -36.92 18.80
C VAL A 286 32.22 -36.77 19.98
N LYS A 287 32.47 -35.78 20.83
CA LYS A 287 31.74 -35.53 22.07
C LYS A 287 31.20 -34.11 22.15
N ASP A 288 30.06 -33.97 22.79
CA ASP A 288 29.46 -32.67 23.08
C ASP A 288 30.20 -31.91 24.21
N ASN A 289 29.65 -30.75 24.58
CA ASN A 289 30.20 -29.90 25.64
C ASN A 289 30.19 -30.60 27.02
N ALA A 290 29.26 -31.51 27.26
CA ALA A 290 29.15 -32.30 28.48
C ALA A 290 30.04 -33.56 28.46
N ALA A 291 30.90 -33.71 27.44
CA ALA A 291 31.73 -34.88 27.18
C ALA A 291 30.95 -36.18 26.92
N ALA A 292 29.65 -36.10 26.63
CA ALA A 292 28.84 -37.22 26.19
C ALA A 292 29.18 -37.55 24.72
N VAL A 293 29.18 -38.84 24.39
CA VAL A 293 29.47 -39.29 23.02
C VAL A 293 28.32 -38.86 22.09
N MET A 294 28.68 -38.14 21.04
CA MET A 294 27.78 -37.74 19.97
C MET A 294 27.89 -38.71 18.78
N ALA A 295 29.13 -39.06 18.39
CA ALA A 295 29.41 -39.93 17.25
C ALA A 295 30.71 -40.71 17.46
N THR A 296 30.84 -41.86 16.80
CA THR A 296 32.06 -42.67 16.81
C THR A 296 32.40 -43.13 15.39
N ILE A 297 33.53 -42.67 14.88
CA ILE A 297 34.02 -43.04 13.55
C ILE A 297 35.16 -44.04 13.68
N ASN A 298 34.93 -45.24 13.15
CA ASN A 298 35.92 -46.31 13.10
C ASN A 298 36.62 -46.32 11.75
N HIS A 299 37.88 -45.91 11.74
CA HIS A 299 38.75 -45.94 10.57
C HIS A 299 39.42 -47.29 10.46
N THR A 300 39.01 -48.07 9.46
CA THR A 300 39.54 -49.42 9.21
C THR A 300 41.07 -49.41 9.16
N ALA A 301 41.72 -50.34 9.86
CA ALA A 301 43.17 -50.50 9.77
C ALA A 301 43.62 -50.75 8.31
N GLY A 302 44.67 -50.07 7.86
CA GLY A 302 45.11 -50.14 6.47
C GLY A 302 44.23 -49.37 5.48
N ALA A 303 43.26 -48.56 5.94
CA ALA A 303 42.50 -47.69 5.04
C ALA A 303 43.42 -46.71 4.33
N ALA A 304 43.34 -46.71 3.00
CA ALA A 304 44.14 -45.85 2.13
C ALA A 304 43.61 -44.40 2.14
N ILE A 305 44.47 -43.44 1.79
CA ILE A 305 44.09 -42.04 1.51
C ILE A 305 42.87 -41.98 0.60
N GLY A 306 41.94 -41.08 0.92
CA GLY A 306 40.69 -40.89 0.19
C GLY A 306 39.54 -41.81 0.63
N THR A 307 39.78 -42.79 1.50
CA THR A 307 38.69 -43.56 2.13
C THR A 307 37.85 -42.63 3.00
N ILE A 308 36.52 -42.69 2.86
CA ILE A 308 35.57 -41.85 3.59
C ILE A 308 34.76 -42.71 4.55
N PHE A 309 34.62 -42.23 5.78
CA PHE A 309 33.72 -42.74 6.80
C PHE A 309 32.75 -41.64 7.21
N SER A 310 31.54 -41.98 7.63
CA SER A 310 30.56 -40.97 8.04
C SER A 310 29.65 -41.47 9.14
N ASP A 311 29.13 -40.51 9.91
CA ASP A 311 28.11 -40.71 10.94
C ASP A 311 27.09 -39.56 10.88
N ALA A 312 25.86 -39.83 11.31
CA ALA A 312 24.76 -38.87 11.34
C ALA A 312 24.17 -38.84 12.76
N PRO A 313 24.74 -38.01 13.66
CA PRO A 313 24.37 -38.03 15.06
C PRO A 313 22.92 -37.56 15.26
N THR A 314 22.19 -38.26 16.14
CA THR A 314 20.79 -37.96 16.50
C THR A 314 20.62 -37.54 17.97
N VAL A 315 21.69 -37.61 18.76
CA VAL A 315 21.73 -37.24 20.19
C VAL A 315 22.98 -36.41 20.46
N ASN A 316 22.95 -35.61 21.53
CA ASN A 316 24.09 -34.79 21.98
C ASN A 316 24.65 -33.90 20.86
N ASN A 317 23.80 -33.48 19.92
CA ASN A 317 24.20 -32.80 18.69
C ASN A 317 23.77 -31.32 18.64
N ALA A 318 23.16 -30.80 19.72
CA ALA A 318 22.77 -29.41 19.84
C ALA A 318 23.81 -28.62 20.65
N PHE A 319 24.14 -27.43 20.17
CA PHE A 319 25.16 -26.55 20.75
C PHE A 319 24.63 -25.12 20.86
N VAL A 320 25.08 -24.41 21.88
CA VAL A 320 24.96 -22.95 21.99
C VAL A 320 26.32 -22.29 21.76
N ALA A 321 26.33 -20.98 21.52
CA ALA A 321 27.57 -20.23 21.38
C ALA A 321 28.46 -20.38 22.65
N GLY A 322 29.73 -20.69 22.45
CA GLY A 322 30.73 -20.92 23.50
C GLY A 322 30.88 -22.40 23.93
N ASP A 323 30.01 -23.30 23.46
CA ASP A 323 30.15 -24.73 23.77
C ASP A 323 31.39 -25.35 23.10
N ILE A 324 31.98 -26.36 23.75
CA ILE A 324 33.18 -27.06 23.24
C ILE A 324 32.83 -28.41 22.61
N LEU A 325 33.16 -28.56 21.34
CA LEU A 325 33.14 -29.83 20.60
C LEU A 325 34.50 -30.53 20.74
N THR A 326 34.50 -31.78 21.21
CA THR A 326 35.75 -32.54 21.46
C THR A 326 35.88 -33.74 20.53
N PHE A 327 37.08 -33.93 19.99
CA PHE A 327 37.47 -35.05 19.13
C PHE A 327 38.56 -35.87 19.81
N ASN A 328 38.19 -37.00 20.39
CA ASN A 328 39.13 -37.91 21.01
C ASN A 328 39.61 -38.93 19.98
N ASN A 329 40.90 -38.92 19.66
CA ASN A 329 41.50 -39.75 18.63
C ASN A 329 42.43 -40.79 19.26
N THR A 330 42.17 -42.07 19.01
CA THR A 330 42.95 -43.18 19.60
C THR A 330 43.22 -44.29 18.59
N LYS A 331 44.42 -44.88 18.66
CA LYS A 331 44.82 -46.09 17.92
C LYS A 331 46.02 -46.73 18.62
N SER A 332 45.94 -48.01 19.01
CA SER A 332 47.05 -48.68 19.71
C SER A 332 48.31 -48.83 18.86
N THR A 333 48.17 -49.19 17.57
CA THR A 333 49.28 -49.10 16.61
C THR A 333 49.28 -47.73 15.94
N ALA A 334 50.18 -46.84 16.36
CA ALA A 334 50.23 -45.47 15.86
C ALA A 334 50.41 -45.39 14.33
N GLY A 335 49.74 -44.43 13.71
CA GLY A 335 49.92 -44.01 12.31
C GLY A 335 48.62 -43.76 11.57
N GLY A 336 48.63 -42.68 10.78
CA GLY A 336 47.50 -42.22 9.96
C GLY A 336 46.93 -40.88 10.42
N LYS A 337 46.26 -40.19 9.50
CA LYS A 337 45.55 -38.92 9.77
C LYS A 337 44.28 -38.84 8.94
N THR A 338 43.27 -38.19 9.48
CA THR A 338 41.98 -37.98 8.81
C THR A 338 41.53 -36.52 8.93
N LEU A 339 40.90 -36.00 7.89
CA LEU A 339 40.19 -34.72 7.92
C LEU A 339 38.73 -34.99 8.30
N VAL A 340 38.32 -34.57 9.49
CA VAL A 340 36.94 -34.67 9.98
C VAL A 340 36.20 -33.40 9.56
N SER A 341 35.23 -33.54 8.68
CA SER A 341 34.31 -32.49 8.24
C SER A 341 32.98 -32.60 8.98
N ILE A 342 32.57 -31.55 9.67
CA ILE A 342 31.30 -31.50 10.42
C ILE A 342 30.38 -30.48 9.79
N THR A 343 29.19 -30.95 9.42
CA THR A 343 28.11 -30.10 8.93
C THR A 343 27.26 -29.61 10.10
N LEU A 344 27.19 -28.29 10.25
CA LEU A 344 26.44 -27.56 11.27
C LEU A 344 25.27 -26.84 10.61
N ILE A 345 24.10 -26.83 11.23
CA ILE A 345 22.96 -25.99 10.82
C ILE A 345 22.65 -25.00 11.93
N ARG A 346 22.70 -23.70 11.61
CA ARG A 346 22.37 -22.62 12.56
C ARG A 346 20.90 -22.67 12.96
N THR A 347 20.65 -22.58 14.28
CA THR A 347 19.32 -22.64 14.89
C THR A 347 18.87 -21.30 15.42
#